data_AF-A0A2W6ZVH5-F1
#
_entry.id   AF-A0A2W6ZVH5-F1
#
_cell.length_a   1.000
_cell.length_b   1.000
_cell.length_c   1.000
_cell.angle_alpha   90.00
_cell.angle_beta   90.00
_cell.angle_gamma   90.00
#
_symmetry.space_group_name_H-M   'P 1'
#
loop_
_entity.id
_entity.type
_entity.pdbx_description
1 polymer ?
#
loop_
_entity_poly.entity_id
_entity_poly.type
_entity_poly.pdbx_seq_one_letter_code
_entity_poly.pdbx_strand_id
1 'polypeptide(L)'
;MPREDGKKLEELVAEIEEILARSGKNIEVNKRFYDDQGVQVAEFDIFITFSSDLGDHKWLIECRNRPSHGAAPGSWIEQLIGRKLVHQLDRVIAVSTTDFSPGAKHWAEKGSIELRTVKQAQMPESWLCNAVTFLNRTGTFNSCKVNLLNNELDQSFVKSIVENMPSNPDEITISFDNIDTRLLPRELFQNLCFDDKNAIYKDIAPGKSKSIHITCPPDIEITGLMFMEFGNFKVPLENIEFSGEARIEMNTVPFDKIEIYNYSKEQGFIGQRMTCLFETDQEKMKFQFYDVQVEEGRQIAIKADKELKN
;
A
#
# COMPACT_ATOMS: atom_id res chain seq x y z
N MET A 1 -17.29 17.43 15.49
CA MET A 1 -16.38 16.44 14.87
C MET A 1 -16.49 16.61 13.36
N PRO A 2 -15.38 16.71 12.62
CA PRO A 2 -15.43 16.60 11.16
C PRO A 2 -16.13 15.28 10.83
N ARG A 3 -17.12 15.31 9.93
CA ARG A 3 -17.65 14.06 9.36
C ARG A 3 -16.47 13.34 8.71
N GLU A 4 -16.40 12.01 8.80
CA GLU A 4 -15.29 11.22 8.23
C GLU A 4 -14.96 11.60 6.77
N ASP A 5 -15.95 12.09 6.02
CA ASP A 5 -15.79 12.51 4.64
C ASP A 5 -14.96 13.79 4.45
N GLY A 6 -14.86 14.66 5.46
CA GLY A 6 -13.98 15.84 5.43
C GLY A 6 -12.51 15.43 5.49
N LYS A 7 -12.17 14.58 6.47
CA LYS A 7 -10.82 14.05 6.64
C LYS A 7 -10.32 13.28 5.41
N LYS A 8 -11.18 12.47 4.79
CA LYS A 8 -10.84 11.74 3.56
C LYS A 8 -10.47 12.66 2.38
N LEU A 9 -11.06 13.87 2.32
CA LEU A 9 -10.72 14.88 1.33
C LEU A 9 -9.37 15.53 1.64
N GLU A 10 -9.15 15.89 2.91
CA GLU A 10 -7.88 16.45 3.38
C GLU A 10 -6.72 15.46 3.12
N GLU A 11 -6.90 14.19 3.48
CA GLU A 11 -5.94 13.11 3.22
C GLU A 11 -5.63 12.96 1.74
N LEU A 12 -6.65 12.91 0.87
CA LEU A 12 -6.44 12.82 -0.58
C LEU A 12 -5.59 13.97 -1.11
N VAL A 13 -5.94 15.20 -0.72
CA VAL A 13 -5.25 16.40 -1.20
C VAL A 13 -3.83 16.43 -0.66
N ALA A 14 -3.63 16.10 0.62
CA ALA A 14 -2.31 16.03 1.22
C ALA A 14 -1.41 14.98 0.53
N GLU A 15 -1.93 13.78 0.26
CA GLU A 15 -1.21 12.72 -0.45
C GLU A 15 -0.78 13.17 -1.86
N ILE A 16 -1.67 13.84 -2.61
CA ILE A 16 -1.33 14.36 -3.94
C ILE A 16 -0.30 15.50 -3.83
N GLU A 17 -0.46 16.41 -2.88
CA GLU A 17 0.48 17.52 -2.67
C GLU A 17 1.86 17.05 -2.20
N GLU A 18 1.92 15.95 -1.44
CA GLU A 18 3.17 15.32 -1.03
C GLU A 18 3.90 14.70 -2.22
N ILE A 19 3.18 14.12 -3.18
CA ILE A 19 3.76 13.64 -4.44
C ILE A 19 4.23 14.81 -5.31
N LEU A 20 3.46 15.91 -5.35
CA LEU A 20 3.82 17.15 -6.06
C LEU A 20 4.98 17.88 -5.40
N ALA A 21 5.21 17.66 -4.11
CA ALA A 21 6.22 18.34 -3.36
C ALA A 21 7.62 17.91 -3.84
N ARG A 22 8.34 18.88 -4.43
CA ARG A 22 9.79 18.79 -4.59
C ARG A 22 10.46 18.66 -3.22
N SER A 23 11.70 18.18 -3.22
CA SER A 23 12.55 18.19 -2.03
C SER A 23 12.52 19.56 -1.33
N GLY A 24 12.30 19.55 -0.02
CA GLY A 24 12.35 20.76 0.82
C GLY A 24 10.99 21.38 1.19
N LYS A 25 9.85 20.83 0.74
CA LYS A 25 8.54 21.16 1.32
C LYS A 25 8.19 20.23 2.47
N ASN A 26 7.66 20.82 3.54
CA ASN A 26 7.07 20.12 4.67
C ASN A 26 5.55 20.31 4.65
N ILE A 27 4.80 19.22 4.65
CA ILE A 27 3.34 19.20 4.60
C ILE A 27 2.82 18.67 5.94
N GLU A 28 2.00 19.46 6.61
CA GLU A 28 1.38 19.11 7.89
C GLU A 28 -0.15 19.14 7.73
N VAL A 29 -0.80 18.02 8.02
CA VAL A 29 -2.27 17.90 7.97
C VAL A 29 -2.86 18.18 9.35
N ASN A 30 -4.00 18.88 9.41
CA ASN A 30 -4.69 19.25 10.65
C ASN A 30 -3.80 20.03 11.65
N LYS A 31 -3.02 20.99 11.15
CA LYS A 31 -2.10 21.79 11.98
C LYS A 31 -2.87 22.76 12.85
N ARG A 32 -2.67 22.66 14.17
CA ARG A 32 -3.29 23.55 15.17
C ARG A 32 -2.31 24.61 15.63
N PHE A 33 -2.81 25.83 15.76
CA PHE A 33 -2.06 26.96 16.29
C PHE A 33 -2.67 27.38 17.62
N TYR A 34 -1.81 27.65 18.59
CA TYR A 34 -2.16 28.05 19.93
C TYR A 34 -1.51 29.40 20.25
N ASP A 35 -2.18 30.23 21.04
CA ASP A 35 -1.58 31.45 21.58
C ASP A 35 -0.66 31.19 22.78
N ASP A 36 -0.08 32.25 23.34
CA ASP A 36 0.81 32.18 24.50
C ASP A 36 0.12 31.63 25.77
N GLN A 37 -1.21 31.59 25.80
CA GLN A 37 -2.00 31.01 26.90
C GLN A 37 -2.39 29.55 26.63
N GLY A 38 -1.96 28.98 25.51
CA GLY A 38 -2.30 27.62 25.09
C GLY A 38 -3.72 27.48 24.53
N VAL A 39 -4.38 28.59 24.18
CA VAL A 39 -5.72 28.57 23.59
C VAL A 39 -5.59 28.36 22.08
N GLN A 40 -6.34 27.40 21.53
CA GLN A 40 -6.34 27.14 20.09
C GLN A 40 -6.97 28.31 19.34
N VAL A 41 -6.18 28.99 18.51
CA VAL A 41 -6.61 30.17 17.74
C VAL A 41 -6.92 29.83 16.28
N ALA A 42 -6.33 28.76 15.75
CA ALA A 42 -6.58 28.30 14.40
C ALA A 42 -6.36 26.79 14.24
N GLU A 43 -7.01 26.22 13.25
CA GLU A 43 -6.78 24.88 12.73
C GLU A 43 -6.77 25.00 11.21
N PHE A 44 -5.72 24.45 10.61
CA PHE A 44 -5.49 24.44 9.17
C PHE A 44 -5.52 23.01 8.68
N ASP A 45 -6.34 22.78 7.65
CA ASP A 45 -6.55 21.44 7.09
C ASP A 45 -5.23 20.89 6.53
N ILE A 46 -4.53 21.65 5.69
CA ILE A 46 -3.20 21.31 5.19
C ILE A 46 -2.33 22.56 5.17
N PHE A 47 -1.22 22.52 5.91
CA PHE A 47 -0.25 23.60 6.00
C PHE A 47 1.07 23.18 5.37
N ILE A 48 1.53 23.96 4.40
CA ILE A 48 2.76 23.66 3.66
C ILE A 48 3.78 24.74 3.96
N THR A 49 4.99 24.33 4.32
CA THR A 49 6.12 25.23 4.57
C THR A 49 7.32 24.81 3.73
N PHE A 50 8.08 25.78 3.26
CA PHE A 50 9.34 25.55 2.57
C PHE A 50 10.20 26.80 2.57
N SER A 51 11.51 26.62 2.47
CA SER A 51 12.47 27.70 2.34
C SER A 51 12.99 27.77 0.90
N SER A 52 13.30 28.97 0.45
CA SER A 52 13.93 29.26 -0.84
C SER A 52 14.93 30.40 -0.67
N ASP A 53 15.65 30.73 -1.74
CA ASP A 53 16.56 31.91 -1.75
C ASP A 53 15.84 33.24 -1.45
N LEU A 54 14.51 33.27 -1.60
CA LEU A 54 13.67 34.44 -1.30
C LEU A 54 13.09 34.44 0.12
N GLY A 55 13.42 33.45 0.95
CA GLY A 55 12.94 33.31 2.32
C GLY A 55 12.00 32.11 2.53
N ASP A 56 11.33 32.12 3.69
CA ASP A 56 10.39 31.09 4.12
C ASP A 56 8.98 31.38 3.60
N HIS A 57 8.33 30.34 3.08
CA HIS A 57 7.01 30.42 2.51
C HIS A 57 6.03 29.57 3.30
N LYS A 58 4.79 30.07 3.45
CA LYS A 58 3.69 29.42 4.17
C LYS A 58 2.46 29.39 3.28
N TRP A 59 2.03 28.19 2.92
CA TRP A 59 0.81 27.98 2.17
C TRP A 59 -0.23 27.28 3.02
N LEU A 60 -1.50 27.59 2.74
CA LEU A 60 -2.65 26.95 3.35
C LEU A 60 -3.52 26.35 2.26
N ILE A 61 -3.90 25.08 2.42
CA ILE A 61 -4.96 24.45 1.64
C ILE A 61 -6.11 24.14 2.59
N GLU A 62 -7.31 24.61 2.24
CA GLU A 62 -8.53 24.46 3.03
C GLU A 62 -9.57 23.68 2.24
N CYS A 63 -10.05 22.60 2.84
CA CYS A 63 -10.87 21.58 2.22
C CYS A 63 -12.32 21.69 2.69
N ARG A 64 -13.26 21.70 1.74
CA ARG A 64 -14.69 21.74 2.04
C ARG A 64 -15.42 20.64 1.32
N ASN A 65 -15.80 19.62 2.09
CA ASN A 65 -16.69 18.56 1.64
C ASN A 65 -18.11 18.77 2.18
N ARG A 66 -18.98 19.44 1.41
CA ARG A 66 -20.39 19.68 1.79
C ARG A 66 -21.36 19.45 0.63
N PRO A 67 -21.51 18.20 0.15
CA PRO A 67 -22.36 17.86 -1.01
C PRO A 67 -23.78 18.38 -0.88
N SER A 68 -24.38 18.29 0.32
CA SER A 68 -25.76 18.73 0.56
C SER A 68 -25.97 20.25 0.60
N HIS A 69 -24.89 21.05 0.59
CA HIS A 69 -24.97 22.52 0.66
C HIS A 69 -24.76 23.18 -0.72
N GLY A 70 -24.55 22.39 -1.78
CA GLY A 70 -24.26 22.90 -3.11
C GLY A 70 -22.91 23.60 -3.19
N ALA A 71 -22.75 24.45 -4.21
CA ALA A 71 -21.50 25.13 -4.50
C ALA A 71 -21.02 26.01 -3.33
N ALA A 72 -19.71 26.04 -3.11
CA ALA A 72 -19.15 26.75 -1.96
C ALA A 72 -19.42 28.28 -2.04
N PRO A 73 -19.86 28.90 -0.93
CA PRO A 73 -20.32 30.29 -0.93
C PRO A 73 -19.18 31.30 -0.88
N GLY A 74 -19.43 32.52 -1.36
CA GLY A 74 -18.44 33.62 -1.32
C GLY A 74 -17.97 33.99 0.08
N SER A 75 -18.84 33.91 1.09
CA SER A 75 -18.50 34.19 2.49
C SER A 75 -17.41 33.27 3.04
N TRP A 76 -17.29 32.04 2.54
CA TRP A 76 -16.19 31.16 2.93
C TRP A 76 -14.86 31.63 2.35
N ILE A 77 -14.85 32.11 1.11
CA ILE A 77 -13.64 32.67 0.49
C ILE A 77 -13.22 33.97 1.17
N GLU A 78 -14.15 34.85 1.54
CA GLU A 78 -13.86 36.06 2.32
C GLU A 78 -13.18 35.72 3.65
N GLN A 79 -13.62 34.66 4.34
CA GLN A 79 -12.95 34.17 5.55
C GLN A 79 -11.51 33.71 5.27
N LEU A 80 -11.27 33.01 4.15
CA LEU A 80 -9.92 32.58 3.75
C LEU A 80 -9.00 33.76 3.43
N ILE A 81 -9.53 34.84 2.84
CA ILE A 81 -8.78 36.09 2.65
C ILE A 81 -8.37 36.67 4.00
N GLY A 82 -9.30 36.70 4.97
CA GLY A 82 -8.98 37.11 6.34
C GLY A 82 -7.86 36.25 6.96
N ARG A 83 -7.94 34.92 6.83
CA ARG A 83 -6.90 34.00 7.30
C ARG A 83 -5.55 34.26 6.63
N LYS A 84 -5.53 34.48 5.31
CA LYS A 84 -4.32 34.82 4.55
C LYS A 84 -3.60 36.02 5.16
N LEU A 85 -4.34 37.09 5.47
CA LEU A 85 -3.78 38.32 6.02
C LEU A 85 -3.33 38.15 7.47
N VAL A 86 -4.18 37.58 8.32
CA VAL A 86 -3.91 37.42 9.76
C VAL A 86 -2.68 36.53 10.01
N HIS A 87 -2.53 35.45 9.23
CA HIS A 87 -1.44 34.50 9.39
C HIS A 87 -0.27 34.71 8.43
N GLN A 88 -0.30 35.80 7.65
CA GLN A 88 0.75 36.16 6.69
C GLN A 88 1.11 35.00 5.77
N LEU A 89 0.09 34.40 5.15
CA LEU A 89 0.24 33.26 4.24
C LEU A 89 0.53 33.78 2.82
N ASP A 90 1.54 33.23 2.16
CA ASP A 90 1.90 33.61 0.80
C ASP A 90 0.84 33.15 -0.19
N ARG A 91 0.32 31.94 0.02
CA ARG A 91 -0.70 31.31 -0.84
C ARG A 91 -1.79 30.67 0.01
N VAL A 92 -3.02 30.82 -0.44
CA VAL A 92 -4.18 30.09 0.09
C VAL A 92 -4.92 29.44 -1.06
N ILE A 93 -5.19 28.16 -0.90
CA ILE A 93 -5.88 27.30 -1.87
C ILE A 93 -7.16 26.80 -1.22
N ALA A 94 -8.30 27.05 -1.84
CA ALA A 94 -9.59 26.50 -1.43
C ALA A 94 -9.92 25.29 -2.29
N VAL A 95 -10.23 24.16 -1.65
CA VAL A 95 -10.62 22.90 -2.31
C VAL A 95 -12.06 22.56 -1.97
N SER A 96 -12.89 22.32 -2.98
CA SER A 96 -14.31 21.98 -2.81
C SER A 96 -14.69 20.72 -3.57
N THR A 97 -15.55 19.87 -2.99
CA THR A 97 -16.17 18.75 -3.72
C THR A 97 -17.40 19.15 -4.53
N THR A 98 -17.92 20.37 -4.33
CA THR A 98 -19.17 20.85 -4.92
C THR A 98 -19.01 22.03 -5.87
N ASP A 99 -17.80 22.32 -6.32
CA ASP A 99 -17.46 23.55 -7.07
C ASP A 99 -17.68 24.81 -6.20
N PHE A 100 -17.63 25.99 -6.82
CA PHE A 100 -17.71 27.30 -6.20
C PHE A 100 -18.81 28.14 -6.85
N SER A 101 -19.57 28.87 -6.01
CA SER A 101 -20.55 29.84 -6.50
C SER A 101 -19.88 30.97 -7.31
N PRO A 102 -20.59 31.66 -8.21
CA PRO A 102 -20.04 32.82 -8.92
C PRO A 102 -19.46 33.89 -7.99
N GLY A 103 -20.12 34.15 -6.85
CA GLY A 103 -19.62 35.04 -5.82
C GLY A 103 -18.31 34.57 -5.18
N ALA A 104 -18.16 33.26 -4.94
CA ALA A 104 -16.88 32.70 -4.48
C ALA A 104 -15.76 32.85 -5.50
N LYS A 105 -16.04 32.62 -6.79
CA LYS A 105 -15.06 32.82 -7.88
C LYS A 105 -14.62 34.29 -7.97
N HIS A 106 -15.55 35.22 -7.84
CA HIS A 106 -15.27 36.66 -7.80
C HIS A 106 -14.39 37.07 -6.63
N TRP A 107 -14.71 36.63 -5.41
CA TRP A 107 -13.91 36.95 -4.23
C TRP A 107 -12.53 36.29 -4.25
N ALA A 108 -12.44 35.07 -4.76
CA ALA A 108 -11.18 34.35 -4.87
C ALA A 108 -10.20 35.10 -5.77
N GLU A 109 -10.68 35.67 -6.87
CA GLU A 109 -9.88 36.52 -7.75
C GLU A 109 -9.38 37.78 -7.04
N LYS A 110 -10.28 38.51 -6.36
CA LYS A 110 -9.91 39.71 -5.59
C LYS A 110 -8.91 39.44 -4.47
N GLY A 111 -9.04 38.29 -3.82
CA GLY A 111 -8.21 37.90 -2.69
C GLY A 111 -6.95 37.10 -3.05
N SER A 112 -6.74 36.82 -4.34
CA SER A 112 -5.71 35.89 -4.82
C SER A 112 -5.75 34.55 -4.05
N ILE A 113 -6.96 33.99 -3.95
CA ILE A 113 -7.23 32.66 -3.44
C ILE A 113 -7.37 31.73 -4.64
N GLU A 114 -6.63 30.64 -4.63
CA GLU A 114 -6.71 29.65 -5.68
C GLU A 114 -7.86 28.70 -5.43
N LEU A 115 -8.61 28.36 -6.49
CA LEU A 115 -9.76 27.48 -6.39
C LEU A 115 -9.46 26.16 -7.09
N ARG A 116 -9.68 25.06 -6.38
CA ARG A 116 -9.51 23.70 -6.88
C ARG A 116 -10.70 22.82 -6.48
N THR A 117 -10.92 21.75 -7.22
CA THR A 117 -12.03 20.83 -6.96
C THR A 117 -11.57 19.40 -6.89
N VAL A 118 -12.20 18.60 -6.03
CA VAL A 118 -12.10 17.13 -6.06
C VAL A 118 -13.44 16.56 -6.49
N LYS A 119 -13.46 15.74 -7.54
CA LYS A 119 -14.69 15.11 -8.05
C LYS A 119 -14.50 13.61 -8.15
N GLN A 120 -15.56 12.87 -7.84
CA GLN A 120 -15.59 11.45 -8.16
C GLN A 120 -15.88 11.26 -9.65
N ALA A 121 -15.13 10.38 -10.30
CA ALA A 121 -15.28 10.06 -11.71
C ALA A 121 -15.59 8.57 -11.90
N GLN A 122 -16.15 8.25 -13.08
CA GLN A 122 -16.37 6.86 -13.49
C GLN A 122 -15.15 6.26 -14.20
N MET A 123 -14.29 7.11 -14.77
CA MET A 123 -13.09 6.71 -15.49
C MET A 123 -11.95 7.66 -15.12
N PRO A 124 -10.68 7.19 -15.10
CA PRO A 124 -9.53 8.05 -14.91
C PRO A 124 -9.42 9.07 -16.05
N GLU A 125 -8.93 10.27 -15.77
CA GLU A 125 -8.61 11.28 -16.81
C GLU A 125 -7.32 10.93 -17.59
N SER A 126 -6.52 10.02 -17.03
CA SER A 126 -5.26 9.54 -17.59
C SER A 126 -5.40 8.43 -18.63
N TRP A 127 -4.28 8.04 -19.24
CA TRP A 127 -4.18 6.83 -20.06
C TRP A 127 -4.33 5.51 -19.27
N LEU A 128 -4.32 5.54 -17.92
CA LEU A 128 -4.51 4.34 -17.11
C LEU A 128 -5.87 3.72 -17.39
N CYS A 129 -5.89 2.40 -17.57
CA CYS A 129 -7.11 1.62 -17.75
C CYS A 129 -8.00 1.71 -16.49
N ASN A 130 -9.30 1.45 -16.63
CA ASN A 130 -10.26 1.43 -15.51
C ASN A 130 -10.05 0.28 -14.51
N ALA A 131 -8.97 -0.48 -14.65
CA ALA A 131 -8.69 -1.67 -13.87
C ALA A 131 -7.19 -1.92 -13.77
N VAL A 132 -6.79 -2.64 -12.73
CA VAL A 132 -5.42 -3.09 -12.49
C VAL A 132 -5.38 -4.60 -12.60
N THR A 133 -4.36 -5.10 -13.27
CA THR A 133 -4.13 -6.54 -13.41
C THR A 133 -3.05 -6.97 -12.42
N PHE A 134 -3.44 -7.82 -11.49
CA PHE A 134 -2.53 -8.45 -10.53
C PHE A 134 -2.18 -9.86 -11.02
N LEU A 135 -0.91 -10.23 -10.87
CA LEU A 135 -0.45 -11.60 -11.07
C LEU A 135 -0.31 -12.26 -9.71
N ASN A 136 -1.21 -13.18 -9.39
CA ASN A 136 -1.15 -13.98 -8.18
C ASN A 136 -0.35 -15.26 -8.46
N ARG A 137 0.67 -15.52 -7.63
CA ARG A 137 1.50 -16.72 -7.73
C ARG A 137 1.09 -17.65 -6.59
N THR A 138 0.74 -18.89 -6.93
CA THR A 138 0.35 -19.90 -5.95
C THR A 138 1.18 -21.16 -6.11
N GLY A 139 1.40 -21.87 -5.00
CA GLY A 139 2.10 -23.15 -4.93
C GLY A 139 1.29 -24.13 -4.12
N THR A 140 0.85 -25.22 -4.75
CA THR A 140 0.12 -26.32 -4.10
C THR A 140 1.10 -27.41 -3.70
N PHE A 141 1.19 -27.69 -2.41
CA PHE A 141 1.99 -28.78 -1.87
C PHE A 141 1.25 -30.12 -2.06
N ASN A 142 1.88 -31.09 -2.73
CA ASN A 142 1.30 -32.42 -2.92
C ASN A 142 1.95 -33.46 -2.00
N SER A 143 3.29 -33.50 -2.01
CA SER A 143 4.06 -34.45 -1.20
C SER A 143 5.50 -33.98 -1.00
N CYS A 144 6.18 -34.59 -0.04
CA CYS A 144 7.63 -34.48 0.10
C CYS A 144 8.25 -35.84 0.38
N LYS A 145 9.52 -35.96 0.02
CA LYS A 145 10.40 -37.07 0.36
C LYS A 145 11.57 -36.51 1.17
N VAL A 146 11.82 -37.13 2.32
CA VAL A 146 12.86 -36.69 3.25
C VAL A 146 14.05 -37.63 3.10
N ASN A 147 15.22 -37.08 2.79
CA ASN A 147 16.46 -37.84 2.72
C ASN A 147 17.24 -37.61 4.02
N LEU A 148 17.45 -38.69 4.78
CA LEU A 148 18.14 -38.63 6.07
C LEU A 148 19.65 -38.50 5.85
N LEU A 149 20.33 -37.74 6.71
CA LEU A 149 21.78 -37.63 6.66
C LEU A 149 22.40 -38.98 7.07
N ASN A 150 22.90 -39.72 6.09
CA ASN A 150 23.28 -41.13 6.25
C ASN A 150 24.72 -41.30 6.76
N ASN A 151 24.98 -40.80 7.97
CA ASN A 151 26.25 -40.99 8.68
C ASN A 151 26.14 -42.17 9.66
N GLU A 152 25.84 -43.37 9.17
CA GLU A 152 25.72 -44.59 10.00
C GLU A 152 24.49 -44.64 10.94
N LEU A 153 23.33 -44.17 10.49
CA LEU A 153 22.10 -44.37 11.27
C LEU A 153 21.82 -45.86 11.42
N ASP A 154 21.74 -46.34 12.66
CA ASP A 154 21.40 -47.73 12.97
C ASP A 154 20.03 -48.09 12.35
N GLN A 155 19.94 -49.27 11.72
CA GLN A 155 18.68 -49.77 11.16
C GLN A 155 17.58 -49.84 12.21
N SER A 156 17.92 -50.10 13.48
CA SER A 156 16.94 -50.10 14.57
C SER A 156 16.35 -48.71 14.81
N PHE A 157 17.15 -47.66 14.69
CA PHE A 157 16.73 -46.27 14.82
C PHE A 157 15.86 -45.83 13.64
N VAL A 158 16.25 -46.18 12.41
CA VAL A 158 15.44 -45.91 11.21
C VAL A 158 14.08 -46.61 11.32
N LYS A 159 14.05 -47.86 11.76
CA LYS A 159 12.80 -48.59 12.01
C LYS A 159 11.94 -47.89 13.06
N SER A 160 12.54 -47.41 14.15
CA SER A 160 11.84 -46.67 15.20
C SER A 160 11.24 -45.35 14.67
N ILE A 161 11.96 -44.60 13.83
CA ILE A 161 11.44 -43.41 13.15
C ILE A 161 10.18 -43.76 12.34
N VAL A 162 10.26 -44.79 11.49
CA VAL A 162 9.14 -45.20 10.62
C VAL A 162 7.92 -45.65 11.42
N GLU A 163 8.12 -46.41 12.50
CA GLU A 163 7.04 -46.90 13.38
C GLU A 163 6.36 -45.79 14.20
N ASN A 164 7.06 -44.68 14.46
CA ASN A 164 6.55 -43.56 15.24
C ASN A 164 6.21 -42.32 14.39
N MET A 165 6.34 -42.41 13.07
CA MET A 165 6.02 -41.31 12.16
C MET A 165 4.52 -40.97 12.29
N PRO A 166 4.16 -39.71 12.61
CA PRO A 166 2.76 -39.35 12.78
C PRO A 166 2.02 -39.46 11.45
N SER A 167 0.76 -39.90 11.52
CA SER A 167 -0.12 -39.94 10.35
C SER A 167 -0.59 -38.55 9.92
N ASN A 168 -0.56 -37.59 10.85
CA ASN A 168 -0.87 -36.19 10.60
C ASN A 168 0.43 -35.42 10.29
N PRO A 169 0.61 -34.88 9.07
CA PRO A 169 1.82 -34.17 8.68
C PRO A 169 2.03 -32.86 9.47
N ASP A 170 0.99 -32.35 10.13
CA ASP A 170 1.06 -31.12 10.94
C ASP A 170 1.76 -31.35 12.29
N GLU A 171 2.02 -32.60 12.65
CA GLU A 171 2.82 -32.98 13.83
C GLU A 171 4.32 -33.08 13.51
N ILE A 172 4.70 -32.87 12.24
CA ILE A 172 6.08 -32.89 11.77
C ILE A 172 6.52 -31.45 11.55
N THR A 173 7.66 -31.08 12.13
CA THR A 173 8.29 -29.78 11.90
C THR A 173 9.70 -29.95 11.33
N ILE A 174 10.13 -28.96 10.56
CA ILE A 174 11.49 -28.81 10.06
C ILE A 174 12.16 -27.70 10.87
N SER A 175 13.30 -28.01 11.46
CA SER A 175 14.11 -27.08 12.24
C SER A 175 15.53 -26.99 11.69
N PHE A 176 16.26 -25.99 12.15
CA PHE A 176 17.62 -25.69 11.72
C PHE A 176 18.50 -25.38 12.94
N ASP A 177 19.79 -25.69 12.90
CA ASP A 177 20.68 -25.52 14.07
C ASP A 177 20.98 -24.05 14.40
N ASN A 178 21.20 -23.22 13.39
CA ASN A 178 21.70 -21.86 13.59
C ASN A 178 20.57 -20.81 13.69
N ILE A 179 19.32 -21.21 13.45
CA ILE A 179 18.15 -20.32 13.51
C ILE A 179 17.04 -20.97 14.33
N ASP A 180 16.45 -20.22 15.27
CA ASP A 180 15.34 -20.68 16.10
C ASP A 180 14.01 -20.56 15.35
N THR A 181 13.89 -21.32 14.25
CA THR A 181 12.71 -21.38 13.41
C THR A 181 12.28 -22.82 13.26
N ARG A 182 10.98 -23.09 13.48
CA ARG A 182 10.33 -24.36 13.16
C ARG A 182 9.24 -24.12 12.15
N LEU A 183 9.27 -24.85 11.04
CA LEU A 183 8.29 -24.74 9.97
C LEU A 183 7.61 -26.08 9.73
N LEU A 184 6.34 -26.07 9.36
CA LEU A 184 5.71 -27.25 8.78
C LEU A 184 6.27 -27.49 7.36
N PRO A 185 6.30 -28.74 6.85
CA PRO A 185 6.75 -29.03 5.49
C PRO A 185 6.04 -28.18 4.43
N ARG A 186 4.73 -27.93 4.60
CA ARG A 186 3.94 -27.06 3.71
C ARG A 186 4.40 -25.59 3.73
N GLU A 187 4.82 -25.07 4.88
CA GLU A 187 5.27 -23.69 5.04
C GLU A 187 6.65 -23.53 4.42
N LEU A 188 7.54 -24.50 4.65
CA LEU A 188 8.84 -24.55 3.97
C LEU A 188 8.67 -24.62 2.44
N PHE A 189 7.77 -25.46 1.93
CA PHE A 189 7.45 -25.51 0.50
C PHE A 189 6.94 -24.17 -0.04
N GLN A 190 6.03 -23.51 0.67
CA GLN A 190 5.52 -22.20 0.28
C GLN A 190 6.64 -21.17 0.21
N ASN A 191 7.50 -21.10 1.24
CA ASN A 191 8.66 -20.20 1.24
C ASN A 191 9.59 -20.45 0.04
N LEU A 192 9.84 -21.73 -0.29
CA LEU A 192 10.66 -22.11 -1.44
C LEU A 192 10.01 -21.75 -2.78
N CYS A 193 8.67 -21.77 -2.90
CA CYS A 193 8.00 -21.35 -4.12
C CYS A 193 8.21 -19.86 -4.41
N PHE A 194 8.27 -19.03 -3.36
CA PHE A 194 8.46 -17.58 -3.48
C PHE A 194 9.92 -17.13 -3.44
N ASP A 195 10.88 -18.05 -3.31
CA ASP A 195 12.31 -17.76 -3.48
C ASP A 195 12.64 -17.62 -4.98
N ASP A 196 13.02 -16.40 -5.38
CA ASP A 196 13.40 -16.08 -6.76
C ASP A 196 14.54 -16.95 -7.29
N LYS A 197 15.42 -17.50 -6.42
CA LYS A 197 16.52 -18.40 -6.81
C LYS A 197 16.01 -19.67 -7.48
N ASN A 198 14.82 -20.14 -7.11
CA ASN A 198 14.26 -21.38 -7.64
C ASN A 198 13.61 -21.19 -9.02
N ALA A 199 13.37 -19.94 -9.45
CA ALA A 199 12.77 -19.61 -10.74
C ALA A 199 11.51 -20.43 -11.08
N ILE A 200 10.73 -20.82 -10.05
CA ILE A 200 9.60 -21.76 -10.15
C ILE A 200 8.57 -21.30 -11.18
N TYR A 201 8.29 -20.01 -11.18
CA TYR A 201 7.29 -19.37 -12.03
C TYR A 201 7.80 -19.00 -13.42
N LYS A 202 9.07 -19.31 -13.73
CA LYS A 202 9.63 -19.09 -15.05
C LYS A 202 8.89 -19.95 -16.08
N ASP A 203 8.51 -19.31 -17.19
CA ASP A 203 7.80 -19.92 -18.32
C ASP A 203 6.39 -20.45 -17.98
N ILE A 204 5.81 -20.07 -16.85
CA ILE A 204 4.39 -20.33 -16.54
C ILE A 204 3.56 -19.16 -17.09
N ALA A 205 2.69 -19.45 -18.07
CA ALA A 205 1.72 -18.48 -18.54
C ALA A 205 0.55 -18.32 -17.56
N PRO A 206 -0.06 -17.13 -17.43
CA PRO A 206 -1.25 -16.97 -16.60
C PRO A 206 -2.38 -17.94 -16.96
N GLY A 207 -3.06 -18.49 -15.96
CA GLY A 207 -4.11 -19.49 -16.10
C GLY A 207 -3.59 -20.92 -16.37
N LYS A 208 -2.27 -21.12 -16.42
CA LYS A 208 -1.65 -22.45 -16.54
C LYS A 208 -1.00 -22.86 -15.21
N SER A 209 -1.03 -24.16 -14.94
CA SER A 209 -0.25 -24.78 -13.88
C SER A 209 0.92 -25.57 -14.47
N LYS A 210 1.94 -25.78 -13.65
CA LYS A 210 3.12 -26.59 -13.96
C LYS A 210 3.47 -27.43 -12.74
N SER A 211 3.65 -28.73 -12.92
CA SER A 211 4.19 -29.58 -11.87
C SER A 211 5.63 -29.18 -11.55
N ILE A 212 5.94 -29.05 -10.27
CA ILE A 212 7.24 -28.57 -9.80
C ILE A 212 7.85 -29.57 -8.84
N HIS A 213 9.17 -29.66 -8.91
CA HIS A 213 9.99 -30.46 -8.01
C HIS A 213 11.08 -29.54 -7.46
N ILE A 214 11.16 -29.43 -6.13
CA ILE A 214 12.13 -28.56 -5.45
C ILE A 214 12.95 -29.41 -4.50
N THR A 215 14.27 -29.39 -4.66
CA THR A 215 15.18 -30.00 -3.69
C THR A 215 15.69 -28.90 -2.76
N CYS A 216 15.47 -29.07 -1.46
CA CYS A 216 15.89 -28.16 -0.40
C CYS A 216 17.02 -28.82 0.41
N PRO A 217 18.29 -28.55 0.09
CA PRO A 217 19.41 -28.92 0.95
C PRO A 217 19.56 -27.93 2.13
N PRO A 218 20.23 -28.32 3.22
CA PRO A 218 20.62 -27.39 4.27
C PRO A 218 21.62 -26.36 3.75
N ASP A 219 21.46 -25.10 4.17
CA ASP A 219 22.48 -24.07 3.98
C ASP A 219 23.40 -24.08 5.21
N ILE A 220 24.49 -24.83 5.12
CA ILE A 220 25.39 -25.09 6.26
C ILE A 220 25.94 -23.78 6.84
N GLU A 221 26.17 -22.76 6.02
CA GLU A 221 26.72 -21.47 6.46
C GLU A 221 25.65 -20.63 7.17
N ILE A 222 24.43 -20.58 6.64
CA ILE A 222 23.37 -19.70 7.15
C ILE A 222 22.51 -20.41 8.20
N THR A 223 21.94 -21.56 7.86
CA THR A 223 20.95 -22.26 8.70
C THR A 223 21.55 -23.43 9.49
N GLY A 224 22.73 -23.91 9.10
CA GLY A 224 23.37 -25.07 9.73
C GLY A 224 22.75 -26.37 9.24
N LEU A 225 22.75 -27.40 10.10
CA LEU A 225 22.06 -28.65 9.77
C LEU A 225 20.55 -28.46 9.81
N MET A 226 19.86 -29.24 8.98
CA MET A 226 18.40 -29.29 8.92
C MET A 226 17.90 -30.57 9.59
N PHE A 227 16.81 -30.49 10.34
CA PHE A 227 16.24 -31.63 11.07
C PHE A 227 14.75 -31.75 10.82
N MET A 228 14.28 -33.00 10.83
CA MET A 228 12.87 -33.33 10.99
C MET A 228 12.60 -33.65 12.46
N GLU A 229 11.62 -32.96 13.06
CA GLU A 229 11.23 -33.11 14.46
C GLU A 229 9.78 -33.58 14.55
N PHE A 230 9.54 -34.63 15.33
CA PHE A 230 8.20 -35.14 15.68
C PHE A 230 8.28 -35.97 16.97
N GLY A 231 7.33 -35.79 17.90
CA GLY A 231 7.38 -36.45 19.20
C GLY A 231 8.69 -36.17 19.93
N ASN A 232 9.46 -37.23 20.22
CA ASN A 232 10.79 -37.14 20.83
C ASN A 232 11.94 -37.33 19.81
N PHE A 233 11.63 -37.44 18.52
CA PHE A 233 12.62 -37.61 17.47
C PHE A 233 13.09 -36.26 16.95
N LYS A 234 14.41 -36.11 16.81
CA LYS A 234 15.06 -35.05 16.04
C LYS A 234 16.04 -35.73 15.09
N VAL A 235 15.71 -35.75 13.81
CA VAL A 235 16.39 -36.56 12.79
C VAL A 235 17.12 -35.65 11.81
N PRO A 236 18.46 -35.74 11.66
CA PRO A 236 19.20 -34.91 10.74
C PRO A 236 18.92 -35.27 9.28
N LEU A 237 18.80 -34.26 8.44
CA LEU A 237 18.42 -34.39 7.03
C LEU A 237 19.57 -34.01 6.11
N GLU A 238 19.73 -34.78 5.03
CA GLU A 238 20.59 -34.40 3.90
C GLU A 238 19.88 -33.38 3.02
N ASN A 239 18.61 -33.60 2.71
CA ASN A 239 17.75 -32.66 1.98
C ASN A 239 16.28 -33.11 2.05
N ILE A 240 15.38 -32.24 1.61
CA ILE A 240 13.97 -32.55 1.38
C ILE A 240 13.66 -32.32 -0.10
N GLU A 241 13.05 -33.31 -0.75
CA GLU A 241 12.52 -33.20 -2.10
C GLU A 241 11.02 -32.95 -2.03
N PHE A 242 10.56 -31.81 -2.51
CA PHE A 242 9.14 -31.45 -2.58
C PHE A 242 8.58 -31.67 -3.98
N SER A 243 7.35 -32.16 -4.05
CA SER A 243 6.54 -32.24 -5.28
C SER A 243 5.26 -31.44 -5.09
N GLY A 244 4.90 -30.66 -6.11
CA GLY A 244 3.70 -29.83 -6.07
C GLY A 244 3.32 -29.28 -7.44
N GLU A 245 2.45 -28.28 -7.42
CA GLU A 245 2.06 -27.53 -8.61
C GLU A 245 2.23 -26.03 -8.37
N ALA A 246 2.85 -25.34 -9.33
CA ALA A 246 2.90 -23.89 -9.36
C ALA A 246 1.92 -23.35 -10.39
N ARG A 247 1.24 -22.27 -10.05
CA ARG A 247 0.28 -21.60 -10.94
C ARG A 247 0.42 -20.09 -10.85
N ILE A 248 0.22 -19.42 -11.99
CA ILE A 248 0.02 -17.97 -12.03
C ILE A 248 -1.43 -17.72 -12.41
N GLU A 249 -2.12 -16.92 -11.61
CA GLU A 249 -3.45 -16.41 -11.90
C GLU A 249 -3.35 -14.93 -12.21
N MET A 250 -4.14 -14.48 -13.20
CA MET A 250 -4.20 -13.09 -13.59
C MET A 250 -5.58 -12.58 -13.20
N ASN A 251 -5.61 -11.66 -12.24
CA ASN A 251 -6.82 -11.10 -11.69
C ASN A 251 -6.88 -9.62 -12.06
N THR A 252 -7.83 -9.27 -12.93
CA THR A 252 -8.10 -7.86 -13.28
C THR A 252 -9.16 -7.32 -12.34
N VAL A 253 -8.79 -6.33 -11.54
CA VAL A 253 -9.65 -5.70 -10.54
C VAL A 253 -9.98 -4.28 -11.01
N PRO A 254 -11.26 -3.93 -11.20
CA PRO A 254 -11.65 -2.56 -11.54
C PRO A 254 -11.35 -1.61 -10.38
N PHE A 255 -11.18 -0.32 -10.69
CA PHE A 255 -11.15 0.68 -9.63
C PHE A 255 -12.53 0.87 -8.99
N ASP A 256 -12.60 0.71 -7.68
CA ASP A 256 -13.81 0.92 -6.89
C ASP A 256 -14.14 2.41 -6.77
N LYS A 257 -13.10 3.26 -6.76
CA LYS A 257 -13.23 4.70 -6.57
C LYS A 257 -12.16 5.45 -7.33
N ILE A 258 -12.57 6.48 -8.05
CA ILE A 258 -11.69 7.38 -8.79
C ILE A 258 -12.03 8.80 -8.37
N GLU A 259 -11.04 9.51 -7.84
CA GLU A 259 -11.17 10.89 -7.35
C GLU A 259 -10.16 11.78 -8.07
N ILE A 260 -10.65 12.81 -8.74
CA ILE A 260 -9.85 13.70 -9.59
C ILE A 260 -9.74 15.06 -8.94
N TYR A 261 -8.52 15.54 -8.77
CA TYR A 261 -8.15 16.84 -8.22
C TYR A 261 -7.71 17.79 -9.34
N ASN A 262 -8.47 18.87 -9.54
CA ASN A 262 -8.33 19.78 -10.69
C ASN A 262 -8.33 21.25 -10.25
N TYR A 263 -7.75 22.12 -11.08
CA TYR A 263 -7.99 23.55 -11.02
C TYR A 263 -9.46 23.88 -11.37
N SER A 264 -10.04 24.90 -10.72
CA SER A 264 -11.45 25.27 -10.95
C SER A 264 -11.65 26.22 -12.13
N LYS A 265 -10.68 27.10 -12.42
CA LYS A 265 -10.80 28.15 -13.45
C LYS A 265 -10.40 27.68 -14.84
N GLU A 266 -9.48 26.74 -14.92
CA GLU A 266 -8.96 26.15 -16.16
C GLU A 266 -9.19 24.64 -16.02
N GLN A 267 -9.54 23.93 -17.08
CA GLN A 267 -9.60 22.45 -17.07
C GLN A 267 -8.18 21.86 -16.92
N GLY A 268 -7.47 22.25 -15.87
CA GLY A 268 -6.13 21.85 -15.56
C GLY A 268 -6.17 20.69 -14.59
N PHE A 269 -5.71 19.54 -15.07
CA PHE A 269 -5.50 18.35 -14.26
C PHE A 269 -4.33 18.57 -13.29
N ILE A 270 -4.54 18.29 -12.00
CA ILE A 270 -3.48 18.32 -10.98
C ILE A 270 -3.07 16.90 -10.65
N GLY A 271 -4.05 16.06 -10.31
CA GLY A 271 -3.81 14.67 -10.01
C GLY A 271 -5.09 13.91 -9.81
N GLN A 272 -4.98 12.60 -9.65
CA GLN A 272 -6.11 11.74 -9.30
C GLN A 272 -5.63 10.60 -8.39
N ARG A 273 -6.57 10.08 -7.59
CA ARG A 273 -6.41 8.86 -6.81
C ARG A 273 -7.40 7.82 -7.30
N MET A 274 -6.89 6.65 -7.66
CA MET A 274 -7.68 5.47 -8.04
C MET A 274 -7.49 4.41 -6.97
N THR A 275 -8.58 3.88 -6.42
CA THR A 275 -8.55 2.88 -5.35
C THR A 275 -9.16 1.58 -5.86
N CYS A 276 -8.50 0.45 -5.58
CA CYS A 276 -9.08 -0.88 -5.76
C CYS A 276 -8.77 -1.78 -4.55
N LEU A 277 -9.70 -2.66 -4.21
CA LEU A 277 -9.49 -3.71 -3.21
C LEU A 277 -9.10 -5.02 -3.90
N PHE A 278 -7.95 -5.56 -3.53
CA PHE A 278 -7.50 -6.88 -3.94
C PHE A 278 -7.64 -7.85 -2.78
N GLU A 279 -8.36 -8.94 -2.99
CA GLU A 279 -8.60 -9.95 -1.96
C GLU A 279 -8.05 -11.31 -2.40
N THR A 280 -7.32 -11.94 -1.50
CA THR A 280 -6.87 -13.33 -1.57
C THR A 280 -7.46 -14.11 -0.41
N ASP A 281 -7.31 -15.44 -0.43
CA ASP A 281 -7.73 -16.30 0.68
C ASP A 281 -7.07 -15.88 2.01
N GLN A 282 -5.86 -15.33 1.95
CA GLN A 282 -5.08 -14.97 3.13
C GLN A 282 -5.26 -13.50 3.54
N GLU A 283 -5.37 -12.59 2.57
CA GLU A 283 -5.26 -11.16 2.84
C GLU A 283 -6.24 -10.32 2.01
N LYS A 284 -6.63 -9.18 2.58
CA LYS A 284 -7.31 -8.12 1.84
C LYS A 284 -6.38 -6.92 1.81
N MET A 285 -6.09 -6.43 0.61
CA MET A 285 -5.16 -5.35 0.36
C MET A 285 -5.89 -4.21 -0.34
N LYS A 286 -5.74 -2.99 0.17
CA LYS A 286 -6.20 -1.78 -0.50
C LYS A 286 -5.04 -1.17 -1.26
N PHE A 287 -5.20 -1.06 -2.57
CA PHE A 287 -4.24 -0.37 -3.43
C PHE A 287 -4.78 1.00 -3.80
N GLN A 288 -3.93 2.02 -3.67
CA GLN A 288 -4.19 3.38 -4.10
C GLN A 288 -3.13 3.80 -5.10
N PHE A 289 -3.57 4.15 -6.29
CA PHE A 289 -2.74 4.62 -7.39
C PHE A 289 -2.94 6.13 -7.53
N TYR A 290 -1.85 6.85 -7.50
CA TYR A 290 -1.81 8.29 -7.69
C TYR A 290 -1.20 8.57 -9.05
N ASP A 291 -1.88 9.40 -9.83
CA ASP A 291 -1.35 9.92 -11.08
C ASP A 291 -1.42 11.42 -11.02
N VAL A 292 -0.26 12.06 -11.11
CA VAL A 292 -0.07 13.46 -10.74
C VAL A 292 0.68 14.19 -11.84
N GLN A 293 0.22 15.39 -12.20
CA GLN A 293 0.86 16.27 -13.16
C GLN A 293 1.97 17.07 -12.50
N VAL A 294 3.21 16.82 -12.90
CA VAL A 294 4.41 17.57 -12.48
C VAL A 294 4.96 18.39 -13.66
N GLU A 295 5.92 19.28 -13.40
CA GLU A 295 6.51 20.14 -14.45
C GLU A 295 7.12 19.33 -15.60
N GLU A 296 7.72 18.17 -15.30
CA GLU A 296 8.40 17.30 -16.29
C GLU A 296 7.48 16.25 -16.93
N GLY A 297 6.17 16.26 -16.64
CA GLY A 297 5.21 15.30 -17.18
C GLY A 297 4.28 14.72 -16.12
N ARG A 298 4.13 13.40 -16.10
CA ARG A 298 3.27 12.69 -15.14
C ARG A 298 4.10 11.83 -14.21
N GLN A 299 3.72 11.78 -12.95
CA GLN A 299 4.32 10.91 -11.94
C GLN A 299 3.24 9.95 -11.42
N ILE A 300 3.61 8.66 -11.35
CA ILE A 300 2.77 7.62 -10.76
C ILE A 300 3.34 7.21 -9.41
N ALA A 301 2.50 7.16 -8.39
CA ALA A 301 2.84 6.57 -7.10
C ALA A 301 1.81 5.50 -6.74
N ILE A 302 2.23 4.47 -6.00
CA ILE A 302 1.36 3.38 -5.57
C ILE A 302 1.55 3.21 -4.06
N LYS A 303 0.44 3.17 -3.34
CA LYS A 303 0.38 2.85 -1.92
C LYS A 303 -0.44 1.57 -1.74
N ALA A 304 0.03 0.67 -0.88
CA ALA A 304 -0.62 -0.58 -0.57
C ALA A 304 -0.75 -0.72 0.94
N ASP A 305 -1.99 -0.84 1.42
CA ASP A 305 -2.31 -0.98 2.84
C ASP A 305 -3.01 -2.32 3.06
N LYS A 306 -2.62 -3.04 4.13
CA LYS A 306 -3.31 -4.27 4.55
C LYS A 306 -4.59 -3.91 5.29
N GLU A 307 -5.71 -4.43 4.81
CA GLU A 307 -7.03 -4.28 5.42
C GLU A 307 -7.27 -5.45 6.38
N LEU A 308 -7.82 -5.16 7.57
CA LEU A 308 -8.26 -6.21 8.48
C LEU A 308 -9.47 -6.93 7.86
N LYS A 309 -9.43 -8.27 7.82
CA LYS A 309 -10.62 -9.06 7.49
C LYS A 309 -11.60 -8.93 8.66
N ASN A 310 -12.75 -8.29 8.41
CA ASN A 310 -13.87 -8.21 9.36
C ASN A 310 -14.54 -9.56 9.57
#